data_AF-A0AAV5SBL2-F1
#
_entry.id   AF-A0AAV5SBL2-F1
#
_cell.length_a   1.000
_cell.length_b   1.000
_cell.length_c   1.000
_cell.angle_alpha   90.00
_cell.angle_beta   90.00
_cell.angle_gamma   90.00
#
_symmetry.space_group_name_H-M   'P 1'
#
loop_
_entity.id
_entity.type
_entity.pdbx_description
1 polymer ?
#
loop_
_entity_poly.entity_id
_entity_poly.type
_entity_poly.pdbx_seq_one_letter_code
_entity_poly.pdbx_strand_id
1 'polypeptide(L)'
;MVIFSLPDVFLRSVMRTMRIKDRLRLRLVSRAFEELVADSHAGYFEQGHVYQDPVKRGFNIRPYQKTIEIRIGDGKCNYVRLARAEEQECFLHLRHSLFSGITLEKFEIDLDDNLTPDLEFYQRLTEKFKIRELHFDVDSKTQLEKSLQLVADFHNELSQ
;
A
#
# COMPACT_ATOMS: atom_id res chain seq x y z
N MET A 1 17.02 19.80 18.07
CA MET A 1 15.61 19.99 17.66
C MET A 1 14.73 19.35 18.73
N VAL A 2 13.86 20.11 19.39
CA VAL A 2 13.14 19.72 20.63
C VAL A 2 12.07 18.63 20.41
N ILE A 3 11.68 18.38 19.16
CA ILE A 3 10.62 17.40 18.87
C ILE A 3 11.05 15.97 19.19
N PHE A 4 12.27 15.55 18.82
CA PHE A 4 12.74 14.18 19.02
C PHE A 4 13.07 13.81 20.48
N SER A 5 13.01 14.78 21.41
CA SER A 5 13.09 14.48 22.84
C SER A 5 11.75 14.05 23.45
N LEU A 6 10.66 14.09 22.68
CA LEU A 6 9.37 13.56 23.12
C LEU A 6 9.39 12.02 23.13
N PRO A 7 8.70 11.37 24.08
CA PRO A 7 8.50 9.92 24.04
C PRO A 7 7.84 9.48 22.73
N ASP A 8 8.22 8.31 22.24
CA ASP A 8 7.81 7.78 20.93
C ASP A 8 6.28 7.73 20.74
N VAL A 9 5.53 7.39 21.79
CA VAL A 9 4.06 7.37 21.76
C VAL A 9 3.45 8.72 21.36
N PHE A 10 4.03 9.83 21.82
CA PHE A 10 3.57 11.17 21.47
C PHE A 10 3.95 11.53 20.04
N LEU A 11 5.17 11.18 19.62
CA LEU A 11 5.62 11.39 18.24
C LEU A 11 4.69 10.68 17.25
N ARG A 12 4.37 9.41 17.49
CA ARG A 12 3.42 8.64 16.66
C ARG A 12 2.02 9.24 16.70
N SER A 13 1.55 9.68 17.86
CA SER A 13 0.25 10.35 18.00
C SER A 13 0.17 11.63 17.15
N VAL A 14 1.18 12.49 17.23
CA VAL A 14 1.28 13.71 16.40
C VAL A 14 1.28 13.34 14.93
N MET A 15 2.13 12.39 14.52
CA MET A 15 2.18 11.95 13.13
C MET A 15 0.82 11.45 12.65
N ARG A 16 0.08 10.67 13.44
CA ARG A 16 -1.27 10.17 13.09
C ARG A 16 -2.30 11.27 12.84
N THR A 17 -2.16 12.44 13.47
CA THR A 17 -3.05 13.59 13.22
C THR A 17 -2.67 14.41 11.98
N MET A 18 -1.45 14.26 11.46
CA MET A 18 -1.00 14.99 10.27
C MET A 18 -1.63 14.43 8.99
N ARG A 19 -1.93 15.31 8.03
CA ARG A 19 -2.33 14.88 6.69
C ARG A 19 -1.14 14.25 5.97
N ILE A 20 -1.42 13.31 5.07
CA ILE A 20 -0.40 12.63 4.25
C ILE A 20 0.53 13.63 3.54
N LYS A 21 -0.03 14.71 2.97
CA LYS A 21 0.76 15.77 2.31
C LYS A 21 1.77 16.45 3.25
N ASP A 22 1.39 16.67 4.51
CA ASP A 22 2.25 17.32 5.50
C ASP A 22 3.34 16.35 5.98
N ARG A 23 3.01 15.06 6.11
CA ARG A 23 3.99 14.01 6.38
C ARG A 23 5.02 13.89 5.26
N LEU A 24 4.58 13.89 4.00
CA LEU A 24 5.50 13.86 2.85
C LEU A 24 6.50 15.01 2.86
N ARG A 25 6.05 16.21 3.22
CA ARG A 25 6.94 17.37 3.39
C ARG A 25 7.90 17.19 4.56
N LEU A 26 7.41 16.65 5.67
CA LEU A 26 8.20 16.48 6.89
C LEU A 26 9.41 15.57 6.68
N ARG A 27 9.27 14.52 5.86
CA ARG A 27 10.36 13.60 5.53
C ARG A 27 11.53 14.27 4.82
N LEU A 28 11.26 15.29 4.02
CA LEU A 28 12.29 16.02 3.29
C LEU A 28 13.15 16.90 4.21
N VAL A 29 12.75 17.04 5.49
CA VAL A 29 13.49 17.83 6.47
C VAL A 29 14.75 17.10 6.95
N SER A 30 14.66 15.80 7.27
CA SER A 30 15.80 14.98 7.70
C SER A 30 15.48 13.49 7.69
N ARG A 31 16.53 12.64 7.72
CA ARG A 31 16.39 11.17 7.86
C ARG A 31 15.61 10.77 9.12
N ALA A 32 15.82 11.46 10.23
CA ALA A 32 15.09 11.18 11.47
C ALA A 32 13.58 11.42 11.33
N PHE A 33 13.15 12.42 10.53
CA PHE A 33 11.73 12.60 10.22
C PHE A 33 11.21 11.58 9.23
N GLU A 34 12.04 11.16 8.28
CA GLU A 34 11.70 10.08 7.38
C GLU A 34 11.40 8.78 8.13
N GLU A 35 12.29 8.36 9.02
CA GLU A 35 12.10 7.19 9.89
C GLU A 35 10.85 7.35 10.77
N LEU A 36 10.71 8.51 11.44
CA LEU A 36 9.55 8.77 12.29
C LEU A 36 8.22 8.70 11.51
N VAL A 37 8.17 9.23 10.29
CA VAL A 37 6.96 9.18 9.46
C VAL A 37 6.66 7.74 9.03
N ALA A 38 7.66 6.98 8.61
CA ALA A 38 7.50 5.58 8.23
C ALA A 38 6.94 4.74 9.40
N ASP A 39 7.55 4.90 10.58
CA ASP A 39 7.22 4.10 11.77
C ASP A 39 5.94 4.56 12.47
N SER A 40 5.46 5.77 12.19
CA SER A 40 4.20 6.26 12.77
C SER A 40 2.96 5.44 12.38
N HIS A 41 3.05 4.70 11.28
CA HIS A 41 2.03 3.76 10.82
C HIS A 41 2.38 2.31 11.13
N ALA A 42 3.51 2.04 11.77
CA ALA A 42 3.82 0.70 12.25
C ALA A 42 2.78 0.26 13.30
N GLY A 43 2.38 -1.00 13.22
CA GLY A 43 1.36 -1.56 14.09
C GLY A 43 0.45 -2.54 13.38
N TYR A 44 -0.59 -2.95 14.10
CA TYR A 44 -1.60 -3.88 13.62
C TYR A 44 -2.81 -3.13 13.07
N PHE A 45 -3.29 -3.56 11.91
CA PHE A 45 -4.54 -3.14 11.32
C PHE A 45 -5.37 -4.39 10.99
N GLU A 46 -6.67 -4.31 11.27
CA GLU A 46 -7.58 -5.43 11.01
C GLU A 46 -7.73 -5.70 9.51
N GLN A 47 -7.74 -4.66 8.68
CA GLN A 47 -8.01 -4.79 7.25
C GLN A 47 -7.15 -3.84 6.44
N GLY A 48 -6.75 -4.29 5.26
CA GLY A 48 -6.25 -3.46 4.18
C GLY A 48 -6.70 -4.02 2.84
N HIS A 49 -6.71 -3.17 1.82
CA HIS A 49 -7.20 -3.58 0.51
C HIS A 49 -6.57 -2.80 -0.62
N VAL A 50 -6.50 -3.43 -1.78
CA VAL A 50 -6.05 -2.87 -3.05
C VAL A 50 -7.15 -3.14 -4.07
N TYR A 51 -7.87 -2.10 -4.48
CA TYR A 51 -8.88 -2.20 -5.54
C TYR A 51 -8.46 -1.41 -6.77
N GLN A 52 -8.81 -1.92 -7.95
CA GLN A 52 -8.66 -1.20 -9.20
C GLN A 52 -9.97 -0.50 -9.56
N ASP A 53 -10.10 0.79 -9.22
CA ASP A 53 -11.29 1.55 -9.61
C ASP A 53 -11.15 2.05 -11.06
N PRO A 54 -12.11 1.76 -11.95
CA PRO A 54 -12.19 2.46 -13.23
C PRO A 54 -12.40 3.96 -12.99
N VAL A 55 -11.52 4.80 -13.53
CA VAL A 55 -11.62 6.26 -13.38
C VAL A 55 -12.94 6.76 -13.97
N LYS A 56 -13.91 7.06 -13.09
CA LYS A 56 -15.16 7.75 -13.43
C LYS A 56 -14.89 9.24 -13.58
N ARG A 57 -14.76 9.73 -14.82
CA ARG A 57 -14.83 11.18 -15.13
C ARG A 57 -16.07 11.45 -15.99
N GLY A 58 -17.16 11.85 -15.34
CA GLY A 58 -18.47 12.00 -15.99
C GLY A 58 -19.10 10.65 -16.37
N PHE A 59 -20.24 10.69 -17.08
CA PHE A 59 -21.02 9.51 -17.52
C PHE A 59 -20.26 8.53 -18.45
N ASN A 60 -18.97 8.75 -18.72
CA ASN A 60 -18.15 7.90 -19.57
C ASN A 60 -17.04 7.25 -18.72
N ILE A 61 -17.21 5.95 -18.45
CA ILE A 61 -16.16 5.09 -17.90
C ILE A 61 -15.08 4.99 -19.00
N ARG A 62 -13.87 5.51 -18.75
CA ARG A 62 -12.75 5.27 -19.67
C ARG A 62 -12.14 3.91 -19.31
N PRO A 63 -12.26 2.88 -20.18
CA PRO A 63 -11.82 1.52 -19.86
C PRO A 63 -10.31 1.38 -19.60
N TYR A 64 -9.51 2.37 -20.02
CA TYR A 64 -8.04 2.32 -19.98
C TYR A 64 -7.41 3.13 -18.83
N GLN A 65 -8.18 3.61 -17.86
CA GLN A 65 -7.65 4.31 -16.71
C GLN A 65 -8.13 3.63 -15.44
N LYS A 66 -7.27 2.76 -14.90
CA LYS A 66 -7.46 2.15 -13.60
C LYS A 66 -6.61 2.87 -12.57
N THR A 67 -7.21 3.21 -11.44
CA THR A 67 -6.49 3.75 -10.29
C THR A 67 -6.46 2.69 -9.20
N ILE A 68 -5.30 2.52 -8.57
CA ILE A 68 -5.24 1.75 -7.34
C ILE A 68 -5.59 2.64 -6.17
N GLU A 69 -6.51 2.12 -5.38
CA GLU A 69 -6.82 2.64 -4.07
C GLU A 69 -6.26 1.67 -3.02
N ILE A 70 -5.41 2.18 -2.14
CA ILE A 70 -4.95 1.42 -0.97
C ILE A 70 -5.60 1.99 0.27
N ARG A 71 -6.27 1.12 1.04
CA ARG A 71 -6.66 1.45 2.40
C ARG A 71 -5.94 0.57 3.40
N ILE A 72 -5.57 1.19 4.52
CA ILE A 72 -4.96 0.54 5.68
C ILE A 72 -5.66 1.13 6.91
N GLY A 73 -6.54 0.34 7.53
CA GLY A 73 -7.47 0.85 8.56
C GLY A 73 -8.31 2.02 8.05
N ASP A 74 -8.42 3.10 8.85
CA ASP A 74 -9.13 4.33 8.48
C ASP A 74 -8.36 5.21 7.46
N GLY A 75 -7.11 4.85 7.15
CA GLY A 75 -6.26 5.59 6.23
C GLY A 75 -6.60 5.28 4.78
N LYS A 76 -7.05 6.29 4.03
CA LYS A 76 -7.29 6.20 2.59
C LYS A 76 -6.14 6.81 1.79
N CYS A 77 -5.35 5.97 1.12
CA CYS A 77 -4.42 6.41 0.09
C CYS A 77 -5.08 6.21 -1.28
N ASN A 78 -5.82 7.24 -1.72
CA ASN A 78 -6.17 7.33 -3.14
C ASN A 78 -4.88 7.68 -3.91
N TYR A 79 -4.96 7.74 -5.24
CA TYR A 79 -3.89 8.25 -6.10
C TYR A 79 -2.82 7.19 -6.36
N VAL A 80 -2.90 6.52 -7.50
CA VAL A 80 -2.02 6.72 -8.66
C VAL A 80 -2.68 6.04 -9.87
N ARG A 81 -2.60 6.66 -11.05
CA ARG A 81 -2.84 5.95 -12.32
C ARG A 81 -1.62 5.06 -12.52
N LEU A 82 -1.79 3.75 -12.50
CA LEU A 82 -0.67 2.80 -12.57
C LEU A 82 -0.58 2.15 -13.95
N ALA A 83 -0.84 2.97 -14.98
CA ALA A 83 -0.87 2.49 -16.36
C ALA A 83 0.54 2.28 -16.92
N ARG A 84 1.55 2.95 -16.33
CA ARG A 84 2.95 2.88 -16.75
C ARG A 84 3.84 2.33 -15.64
N ALA A 85 4.90 1.61 -16.01
CA ALA A 85 5.89 1.08 -15.08
C ALA A 85 6.54 2.17 -14.19
N GLU A 86 6.83 3.35 -14.75
CA GLU A 86 7.37 4.48 -13.97
C GLU A 86 6.42 4.95 -12.85
N GLU A 87 5.11 4.96 -13.13
CA GLU A 87 4.09 5.34 -12.16
C GLU A 87 3.98 4.30 -11.04
N GLN A 88 4.11 3.02 -11.40
CA GLN A 88 4.18 1.91 -10.45
C GLN A 88 5.40 1.99 -9.55
N GLU A 89 6.58 2.27 -10.10
CA GLU A 89 7.80 2.41 -9.32
C GLU A 89 7.74 3.59 -8.35
N CYS A 90 7.25 4.74 -8.83
CA CYS A 90 7.06 5.93 -7.97
C CYS A 90 6.10 5.62 -6.81
N PHE A 91 5.06 4.85 -7.08
CA PHE A 91 4.10 4.44 -6.07
C PHE A 91 4.71 3.48 -5.05
N LEU A 92 5.43 2.45 -5.50
CA LEU A 92 6.12 1.50 -4.61
C LEU A 92 7.10 2.23 -3.68
N HIS A 93 7.90 3.14 -4.24
CA HIS A 93 8.78 4.00 -3.44
C HIS A 93 8.00 4.84 -2.44
N LEU A 94 6.92 5.51 -2.87
CA LEU A 94 6.09 6.32 -1.97
C LEU A 94 5.50 5.47 -0.83
N ARG A 95 4.98 4.28 -1.13
CA ARG A 95 4.42 3.35 -0.14
C ARG A 95 5.48 2.86 0.82
N HIS A 96 6.59 2.30 0.33
CA HIS A 96 7.68 1.75 1.16
C HIS A 96 8.24 2.79 2.11
N SER A 97 8.19 4.04 1.67
CA SER A 97 8.72 5.15 2.41
C SER A 97 7.69 5.61 3.47
N LEU A 98 6.37 5.54 3.21
CA LEU A 98 5.31 6.01 4.13
C LEU A 98 4.91 4.98 5.18
N PHE A 99 5.10 3.70 4.88
CA PHE A 99 4.53 2.60 5.64
C PHE A 99 5.60 1.53 5.88
N SER A 100 6.14 1.48 7.10
CA SER A 100 7.02 0.42 7.59
C SER A 100 6.35 -0.32 8.75
N GLY A 101 6.69 -1.60 8.94
CA GLY A 101 6.29 -2.35 10.14
C GLY A 101 4.78 -2.55 10.30
N ILE A 102 4.04 -2.63 9.19
CA ILE A 102 2.60 -2.84 9.20
C ILE A 102 2.28 -4.33 9.26
N THR A 103 1.44 -4.70 10.21
CA THR A 103 0.81 -6.03 10.30
C THR A 103 -0.66 -5.90 9.94
N LEU A 104 -1.14 -6.75 9.04
CA LEU A 104 -2.51 -6.80 8.57
C LEU A 104 -3.10 -8.17 8.94
N GLU A 105 -4.28 -8.18 9.56
CA GLU A 105 -5.01 -9.45 9.73
C GLU A 105 -5.48 -9.95 8.35
N LYS A 106 -6.15 -9.08 7.60
CA LYS A 106 -6.68 -9.40 6.28
C LYS A 106 -6.20 -8.40 5.26
N PHE A 107 -5.75 -8.88 4.11
CA PHE A 107 -5.42 -8.05 2.96
C PHE A 107 -6.14 -8.56 1.72
N GLU A 108 -6.98 -7.70 1.13
CA GLU A 108 -7.73 -8.01 -0.07
C GLU A 108 -7.06 -7.43 -1.32
N ILE A 109 -6.86 -8.24 -2.34
CA ILE A 109 -6.34 -7.82 -3.64
C ILE A 109 -7.36 -8.15 -4.73
N ASP A 110 -7.80 -7.11 -5.42
CA ASP A 110 -8.60 -7.22 -6.64
C ASP A 110 -7.66 -7.39 -7.85
N LEU A 111 -7.67 -8.59 -8.42
CA LEU A 111 -6.85 -8.94 -9.56
C LEU A 111 -7.63 -8.66 -10.84
N ASP A 112 -6.97 -8.07 -11.83
CA ASP A 112 -7.56 -7.88 -13.15
C ASP A 112 -6.96 -8.84 -14.18
N ASP A 113 -7.79 -9.22 -15.14
CA ASP A 113 -7.37 -9.99 -16.31
C ASP A 113 -6.41 -9.19 -17.20
N ASN A 114 -6.60 -7.87 -17.30
CA ASN A 114 -5.85 -7.01 -18.21
C ASN A 114 -4.48 -6.59 -17.67
N LEU A 115 -3.59 -7.55 -17.36
CA LEU A 115 -2.10 -7.46 -17.23
C LEU A 115 -1.46 -6.24 -16.53
N THR A 116 -2.21 -5.33 -15.91
CA THR A 116 -1.73 -4.05 -15.39
C THR A 116 -2.49 -3.67 -14.11
N PRO A 117 -1.80 -3.50 -12.97
CA PRO A 117 -0.41 -3.88 -12.75
C PRO A 117 -0.18 -5.37 -12.94
N ASP A 118 1.07 -5.73 -13.22
CA ASP A 118 1.47 -7.13 -13.29
C ASP A 118 1.60 -7.75 -11.89
N LEU A 119 1.94 -9.04 -11.86
CA LEU A 119 2.10 -9.77 -10.62
C LEU A 119 3.25 -9.23 -9.76
N GLU A 120 4.33 -8.80 -10.41
CA GLU A 120 5.53 -8.28 -9.76
C GLU A 120 5.22 -7.02 -8.93
N PHE A 121 4.37 -6.14 -9.46
CA PHE A 121 3.89 -4.99 -8.71
C PHE A 121 3.23 -5.39 -7.38
N TYR A 122 2.34 -6.39 -7.39
CA TYR A 122 1.63 -6.82 -6.19
C TYR A 122 2.57 -7.46 -5.17
N GLN A 123 3.53 -8.26 -5.62
CA GLN A 123 4.57 -8.84 -4.76
C GLN A 123 5.37 -7.74 -4.05
N ARG A 124 5.90 -6.77 -4.80
CA ARG A 124 6.67 -5.64 -4.23
C ARG A 124 5.80 -4.74 -3.35
N LEU A 125 4.52 -4.63 -3.67
CA LEU A 125 3.56 -3.91 -2.86
C LEU A 125 3.31 -4.61 -1.52
N THR A 126 3.33 -5.94 -1.44
CA THR A 126 3.08 -6.65 -0.18
C THR A 126 4.34 -6.98 0.60
N GLU A 127 5.53 -6.97 -0.01
CA GLU A 127 6.84 -7.38 0.56
C GLU A 127 7.11 -6.86 1.99
N LYS A 128 6.75 -5.61 2.30
CA LYS A 128 6.98 -4.99 3.63
C LYS A 128 5.81 -5.11 4.61
N PHE A 129 4.74 -5.82 4.25
CA PHE A 129 3.61 -6.09 5.13
C PHE A 129 3.70 -7.48 5.73
N LYS A 130 3.39 -7.59 7.03
CA LYS A 130 3.09 -8.88 7.64
C LYS A 130 1.60 -9.13 7.51
N ILE A 131 1.20 -9.98 6.57
CA ILE A 131 -0.22 -10.27 6.30
C ILE A 131 -0.55 -11.65 6.87
N ARG A 132 -1.63 -11.78 7.65
CA ARG A 132 -2.05 -13.09 8.16
C ARG A 132 -2.93 -13.85 7.17
N GLU A 133 -3.90 -13.16 6.59
CA GLU A 133 -4.80 -13.71 5.59
C GLU A 133 -4.76 -12.86 4.32
N LEU A 134 -4.45 -13.49 3.20
CA LEU A 134 -4.49 -12.87 1.87
C LEU A 134 -5.76 -13.34 1.15
N HIS A 135 -6.60 -12.40 0.78
CA HIS A 135 -7.90 -12.63 0.15
C HIS A 135 -7.87 -12.09 -1.28
N PHE A 136 -8.48 -12.82 -2.20
CA PHE A 136 -8.56 -12.47 -3.61
C PHE A 136 -9.99 -12.59 -4.08
N ASP A 137 -10.44 -11.60 -4.85
CA ASP A 137 -11.66 -11.75 -5.65
C ASP A 137 -11.27 -12.37 -6.99
N VAL A 138 -11.91 -13.48 -7.35
CA VAL A 138 -11.51 -14.33 -8.47
C VAL A 138 -12.75 -14.75 -9.26
N ASP A 139 -12.91 -14.11 -10.41
CA ASP A 139 -13.98 -14.34 -11.38
C ASP A 139 -13.49 -15.09 -12.63
N SER A 140 -12.16 -15.20 -12.82
CA SER A 140 -11.55 -15.79 -14.00
C SER A 140 -10.48 -16.83 -13.67
N LYS A 141 -10.22 -17.73 -14.63
CA LYS A 141 -9.11 -18.70 -14.51
C LYS A 141 -7.75 -18.00 -14.43
N THR A 142 -7.58 -16.89 -15.14
CA THR A 142 -6.34 -16.11 -15.14
C THR A 142 -6.09 -15.43 -13.79
N GLN A 143 -7.13 -14.90 -13.15
CA GLN A 143 -7.06 -14.37 -11.79
C GLN A 143 -6.72 -15.47 -10.78
N LEU A 144 -7.30 -16.67 -10.92
CA LEU A 144 -7.00 -17.82 -10.06
C LEU A 144 -5.53 -18.25 -10.15
N GLU A 145 -4.98 -18.34 -11.36
CA GLU A 145 -3.57 -18.71 -11.56
C GLU A 145 -2.64 -17.66 -10.94
N LYS A 146 -2.95 -16.38 -11.11
CA LYS A 146 -2.19 -15.26 -10.49
C LYS A 146 -2.28 -15.28 -8.96
N SER A 147 -3.48 -15.48 -8.39
CA SER A 147 -3.64 -15.51 -6.94
C SER A 147 -2.88 -16.67 -6.30
N LEU A 148 -2.91 -17.84 -6.92
CA LEU A 148 -2.11 -18.99 -6.49
C LEU A 148 -0.60 -18.70 -6.52
N GLN A 149 -0.13 -17.99 -7.56
CA GLN A 149 1.27 -17.59 -7.64
C GLN A 149 1.66 -16.61 -6.53
N LEU A 150 0.84 -15.59 -6.27
CA LEU A 150 1.05 -14.66 -5.14
C LEU A 150 1.08 -15.37 -3.78
N VAL A 151 0.18 -16.33 -3.56
CA VAL A 151 0.15 -17.11 -2.31
C VAL A 151 1.40 -17.97 -2.16
N ALA A 152 1.85 -18.62 -3.23
CA ALA A 152 3.05 -19.45 -3.21
C ALA A 152 4.29 -18.62 -2.82
N ASP A 153 4.44 -17.44 -3.39
CA ASP A 153 5.55 -16.53 -3.08
C ASP A 153 5.46 -16.02 -1.63
N PHE A 154 4.25 -15.69 -1.17
CA PHE A 154 4.01 -15.24 0.20
C PHE A 154 4.37 -16.29 1.27
N HIS A 155 4.11 -17.57 1.00
CA HIS A 155 4.45 -18.67 1.91
C HIS A 155 5.96 -18.92 2.00
N ASN A 156 6.68 -18.69 0.91
CA ASN A 156 8.13 -18.86 0.85
C ASN A 156 8.86 -17.80 1.70
N GLU A 157 8.31 -16.59 1.81
CA GLU A 157 8.87 -15.50 2.63
C GLU A 157 8.62 -15.67 4.13
N LEU A 158 7.53 -16.32 4.54
CA LEU A 158 7.23 -16.61 5.96
C LEU A 158 8.07 -17.79 6.54
N SER A 159 8.74 -18.55 5.68
CA SER A 159 9.55 -19.72 6.06
C SER A 159 11.04 -19.41 6.26
N GLN A 160 11.44 -18.13 6.11
CA GLN A 160 12.82 -17.63 6.34
C GLN A 160 12.88 -16.74 7.58
#